data_AF-A0A955VGM9-F1
#
_entry.id   AF-A0A955VGM9-F1
#
_cell.length_a   1.000
_cell.length_b   1.000
_cell.length_c   1.000
_cell.angle_alpha   90.00
_cell.angle_beta   90.00
_cell.angle_gamma   90.00
#
_symmetry.space_group_name_H-M   'P 1'
#
loop_
_entity.id
_entity.type
_entity.pdbx_description
1 polymer ?
#
loop_
_entity_poly.entity_id
_entity_poly.type
_entity_poly.pdbx_seq_one_letter_code
_entity_poly.pdbx_strand_id
1 'polypeptide(L)'
;MLRFSLLALSVAIIMGCGGRTIVPARIRTARSIPAPPRVPMKRTVDRPICPAEADAPPTLPNVQEKHLRLRYWLERLGKEHKLDEPLLTPAQVRDLNAGISIARKGYHPQLDLLAPIDAKEYAANVKARTNWALTKLATGEYVSRMGGALSASQLADLRRSVSLDSLQPTLHVALGHVALRCFPLVASIHSKSPETRTVNTRYDRNACSTAHSQEVVQVIARWPNGMRLARTRYAFGWIAKDAPLSPPIPLENRNALVRLPRLQLVGTDSVELEDGQRIQLREGILLPPAGARRGERRVLVATKAGLRRSKPLEGSLIRPTARILTRRSLLTEAWRYLNTPYGLGGVGNGRDCSRFLLDLFESFNIKLPRFSGWQALAGSFSIDVTKATEGERSMLIESAAKRGIVLLHFPGHIMMYLGRDDAGKPMALHAFGEYLKPCAKTATTGKPTRAETLMRVKKVTVSDLELGRGTSRKAFIERITRITVIGKTAGRALAGVAELRPPAPIVVPKRRCRDSYHDAIWVSPERPYRTAPMRVIASSSDDPGPVEMVLVDPDGKRHTPRLVRLGGPPYGLVARVDKPKPGRWRAIVGDGKRIVA
;
A
#
# COMPACT_ATOMS: atom_id res chain seq x y z
N MET A 1 -6.82 -17.62 -22.45
CA MET A 1 -6.51 -19.04 -22.69
C MET A 1 -6.49 -19.77 -21.36
N LEU A 2 -7.29 -20.83 -21.23
CA LEU A 2 -7.05 -22.09 -20.51
C LEU A 2 -8.38 -22.86 -20.54
N ARG A 3 -8.42 -24.03 -21.17
CA ARG A 3 -9.52 -25.01 -21.07
C ARG A 3 -9.07 -26.11 -20.11
N PHE A 4 -9.97 -26.62 -19.27
CA PHE A 4 -9.77 -27.87 -18.54
C PHE A 4 -10.94 -28.81 -18.86
N SER A 5 -10.61 -30.05 -19.20
CA SER A 5 -11.58 -31.09 -19.57
C SER A 5 -12.18 -31.76 -18.33
N LEU A 6 -13.45 -32.16 -18.42
CA LEU A 6 -14.08 -33.09 -17.49
C LEU A 6 -13.66 -34.53 -17.84
N LEU A 7 -13.62 -35.41 -16.84
CA LEU A 7 -13.89 -36.83 -17.01
C LEU A 7 -14.87 -37.30 -15.92
N ALA A 8 -15.69 -38.30 -16.23
CA ALA A 8 -16.88 -38.68 -15.46
C ALA A 8 -16.58 -39.65 -14.30
N LEU A 9 -17.55 -39.78 -13.39
CA LEU A 9 -17.55 -40.74 -12.28
C LEU A 9 -18.72 -41.73 -12.46
N SER A 10 -18.44 -43.02 -12.38
CA SER A 10 -19.45 -44.09 -12.46
C SER A 10 -20.01 -44.44 -11.08
N VAL A 11 -21.31 -44.77 -11.01
CA VAL A 11 -22.03 -45.15 -9.79
C VAL A 11 -22.22 -46.67 -9.73
N ALA A 12 -22.16 -47.25 -8.53
CA ALA A 12 -22.68 -48.59 -8.24
C ALA A 12 -23.44 -48.58 -6.90
N ILE A 13 -24.55 -49.32 -6.83
CA ILE A 13 -25.51 -49.38 -5.71
C ILE A 13 -25.55 -50.81 -5.17
N ILE A 14 -25.60 -51.00 -3.84
CA ILE A 14 -26.12 -52.22 -3.21
C ILE A 14 -26.97 -51.84 -1.97
N MET A 15 -28.12 -52.52 -1.81
CA MET A 15 -29.09 -52.38 -0.71
C MET A 15 -28.84 -53.36 0.45
N GLY A 16 -29.46 -53.10 1.62
CA GLY A 16 -29.63 -54.07 2.71
C GLY A 16 -30.68 -53.60 3.73
N CYS A 17 -31.61 -54.48 4.16
CA CYS A 17 -32.86 -54.12 4.86
C CYS A 17 -33.07 -54.82 6.22
N GLY A 18 -34.02 -54.31 7.03
CA GLY A 18 -34.57 -54.88 8.29
C GLY A 18 -34.58 -53.85 9.44
N GLY A 19 -35.61 -53.61 10.27
CA GLY A 19 -36.81 -54.38 10.69
C GLY A 19 -36.53 -55.08 12.04
N ARG A 20 -37.26 -54.95 13.17
CA ARG A 20 -38.68 -54.62 13.47
C ARG A 20 -38.87 -54.08 14.93
N THR A 21 -40.13 -53.76 15.26
CA THR A 21 -40.81 -53.44 16.56
C THR A 21 -40.91 -54.62 17.57
N ILE A 22 -41.35 -54.54 18.86
CA ILE A 22 -42.09 -53.49 19.63
C ILE A 22 -41.86 -53.48 21.18
N VAL A 23 -42.53 -52.52 21.85
CA VAL A 23 -42.75 -52.07 23.26
C VAL A 23 -43.57 -53.09 24.14
N PRO A 24 -43.94 -52.91 25.46
CA PRO A 24 -43.26 -52.58 26.74
C PRO A 24 -43.44 -53.63 27.90
N ALA A 25 -42.87 -53.39 29.10
CA ALA A 25 -43.41 -53.93 30.38
C ALA A 25 -43.13 -53.04 31.64
N ARG A 26 -43.96 -53.22 32.68
CA ARG A 26 -44.24 -52.31 33.83
C ARG A 26 -43.15 -52.11 34.91
N ILE A 27 -43.28 -50.92 35.52
CA ILE A 27 -42.85 -50.42 36.85
C ILE A 27 -42.84 -51.48 37.99
N ARG A 28 -41.82 -51.41 38.86
CA ARG A 28 -41.95 -51.71 40.31
C ARG A 28 -40.98 -50.87 41.15
N THR A 29 -41.38 -50.51 42.37
CA THR A 29 -40.75 -49.48 43.21
C THR A 29 -39.78 -50.01 44.28
N ALA A 30 -38.73 -49.22 44.52
CA ALA A 30 -38.00 -49.01 45.80
C ALA A 30 -37.53 -50.21 46.64
N ARG A 31 -36.19 -50.35 46.74
CA ARG A 31 -35.46 -50.56 48.00
C ARG A 31 -34.04 -49.97 47.87
N SER A 32 -33.58 -49.26 48.90
CA SER A 32 -32.29 -48.58 48.94
C SER A 32 -31.14 -49.54 49.26
N ILE A 33 -30.06 -49.49 48.47
CA ILE A 33 -28.82 -50.25 48.69
C ILE A 33 -27.65 -49.24 48.70
N PRO A 34 -26.58 -49.42 49.52
CA PRO A 34 -25.56 -48.40 49.73
C PRO A 34 -24.77 -48.03 48.46
N ALA A 35 -24.31 -46.78 48.40
CA ALA A 35 -23.56 -46.27 47.25
C ALA A 35 -22.16 -46.92 47.14
N PRO A 36 -21.77 -47.45 45.97
CA PRO A 36 -20.39 -47.87 45.72
C PRO A 36 -19.46 -46.64 45.68
N PRO A 37 -18.14 -46.82 45.91
CA PRO A 37 -17.19 -45.72 45.94
C PRO A 37 -17.17 -44.95 44.62
N ARG A 38 -17.09 -43.61 44.71
CA ARG A 38 -17.07 -42.72 43.54
C ARG A 38 -15.81 -42.97 42.70
N VAL A 39 -15.96 -43.73 41.62
CA VAL A 39 -15.02 -43.69 40.50
C VAL A 39 -14.90 -42.22 40.05
N PRO A 40 -13.70 -41.64 39.95
CA PRO A 40 -13.56 -40.25 39.55
C PRO A 40 -14.15 -40.08 38.15
N MET A 41 -15.08 -39.12 38.01
CA MET A 41 -15.66 -38.79 36.71
C MET A 41 -14.52 -38.54 35.73
N LYS A 42 -14.52 -39.27 34.60
CA LYS A 42 -13.64 -38.98 33.48
C LYS A 42 -13.75 -37.50 33.20
N ARG A 43 -12.65 -36.76 33.33
CA ARG A 43 -12.51 -35.42 32.75
C ARG A 43 -13.04 -35.52 31.32
N THR A 44 -14.11 -34.79 31.03
CA THR A 44 -14.52 -34.53 29.66
C THR A 44 -13.32 -33.89 28.98
N VAL A 45 -12.63 -34.67 28.15
CA VAL A 45 -11.57 -34.13 27.30
C VAL A 45 -12.27 -33.13 26.40
N ASP A 46 -12.03 -31.84 26.63
CA ASP A 46 -12.50 -30.77 25.75
C ASP A 46 -12.07 -31.11 24.34
N ARG A 47 -13.03 -31.56 23.52
CA ARG A 47 -12.76 -31.82 22.11
C ARG A 47 -12.32 -30.49 21.53
N PRO A 48 -11.11 -30.38 20.94
CA PRO A 48 -10.63 -29.11 20.42
C PRO A 48 -11.62 -28.62 19.36
N ILE A 49 -12.43 -27.64 19.74
CA ILE A 49 -13.43 -27.07 18.84
C ILE A 49 -12.65 -26.41 17.72
N CYS A 50 -13.03 -26.75 16.49
CA CYS A 50 -12.40 -26.23 15.29
C CYS A 50 -13.36 -25.26 14.59
N PRO A 51 -13.56 -24.04 15.15
CA PRO A 51 -14.50 -23.09 14.57
C PRO A 51 -13.97 -22.62 13.21
N ALA A 52 -14.87 -22.33 12.28
CA ALA A 52 -14.50 -21.75 10.99
C ALA A 52 -13.83 -20.37 11.16
N GLU A 53 -14.28 -19.59 12.15
CA GLU A 53 -13.69 -18.30 12.51
C GLU A 53 -13.61 -18.12 14.03
N ALA A 54 -12.58 -17.42 14.49
CA ALA A 54 -12.43 -16.93 15.87
C ALA A 54 -11.78 -15.54 15.85
N ASP A 55 -11.89 -14.78 16.94
CA ASP A 55 -11.06 -13.58 17.10
C ASP A 55 -9.65 -13.99 17.54
N ALA A 56 -8.64 -13.26 17.05
CA ALA A 56 -7.25 -13.50 17.38
C ALA A 56 -6.99 -13.14 18.85
N PRO A 57 -6.04 -13.82 19.53
CA PRO A 57 -5.65 -13.43 20.89
C PRO A 57 -5.16 -11.97 20.92
N PRO A 58 -5.34 -11.23 22.04
CA PRO A 58 -4.97 -9.82 22.14
C PRO A 58 -3.51 -9.53 21.74
N THR A 59 -2.64 -10.48 22.09
CA THR A 59 -1.25 -10.60 21.65
C THR A 59 -1.16 -11.78 20.68
N LEU A 60 -0.64 -11.55 19.47
CA LEU A 60 -0.57 -12.57 18.43
C LEU A 60 0.48 -13.66 18.74
N PRO A 61 0.41 -14.84 18.09
CA PRO A 61 1.45 -15.87 18.20
C PRO A 61 2.85 -15.30 18.00
N ASN A 62 3.79 -15.71 18.84
CA ASN A 62 5.19 -15.25 18.88
C ASN A 62 5.39 -13.74 19.12
N VAL A 63 4.33 -12.98 19.44
CA VAL A 63 4.44 -11.60 19.90
C VAL A 63 4.48 -11.60 21.42
N GLN A 64 5.35 -10.76 22.00
CA GLN A 64 5.40 -10.49 23.43
C GLN A 64 4.95 -9.04 23.67
N GLU A 65 4.51 -8.69 24.88
CA GLU A 65 4.07 -7.32 25.17
C GLU A 65 5.16 -6.27 24.88
N LYS A 66 6.43 -6.61 25.13
CA LYS A 66 7.60 -5.77 24.78
C LYS A 66 7.64 -5.41 23.28
N HIS A 67 7.22 -6.32 22.39
CA HIS A 67 7.21 -6.09 20.93
C HIS A 67 6.16 -5.03 20.51
N LEU A 68 5.19 -4.73 21.37
CA LEU A 68 4.20 -3.67 21.11
C LEU A 68 4.69 -2.28 21.56
N ARG A 69 5.83 -2.19 22.26
CA ARG A 69 6.37 -0.92 22.80
C ARG A 69 7.44 -0.35 21.86
N LEU A 70 7.32 0.94 21.50
CA LEU A 70 8.29 1.63 20.63
C LEU A 70 9.73 1.53 21.15
N ARG A 71 9.93 1.67 22.48
CA ARG A 71 11.26 1.65 23.10
C ARG A 71 12.05 0.38 22.75
N TYR A 72 11.37 -0.78 22.75
CA TYR A 72 11.99 -2.07 22.47
C TYR A 72 12.59 -2.09 21.06
N TRP A 73 11.90 -1.54 20.06
CA TRP A 73 12.38 -1.50 18.68
C TRP A 73 13.49 -0.47 18.48
N LEU A 74 13.46 0.66 19.19
CA LEU A 74 14.55 1.63 19.18
C LEU A 74 15.81 1.06 19.85
N GLU A 75 15.67 0.35 20.97
CA GLU A 75 16.78 -0.35 21.65
C GLU A 75 17.31 -1.51 20.78
N ARG A 76 16.43 -2.37 20.27
CA ARG A 76 16.79 -3.57 19.50
C ARG A 76 17.49 -3.23 18.19
N LEU A 77 17.00 -2.24 17.44
CA LEU A 77 17.58 -1.81 16.16
C LEU A 77 18.77 -0.88 16.33
N GLY A 78 18.86 -0.16 17.46
CA GLY A 78 20.04 0.66 17.80
C GLY A 78 21.33 -0.15 17.89
N LYS A 79 21.23 -1.46 18.18
CA LYS A 79 22.37 -2.40 18.20
C LYS A 79 22.93 -2.72 16.81
N GLU A 80 22.12 -2.61 15.75
CA GLU A 80 22.49 -3.00 14.38
C GLU A 80 22.56 -1.81 13.40
N HIS A 81 21.92 -0.69 13.75
CA HIS A 81 21.71 0.45 12.86
C HIS A 81 21.90 1.77 13.59
N LYS A 82 22.61 2.71 12.96
CA LYS A 82 22.61 4.13 13.33
C LYS A 82 21.23 4.71 13.05
N LEU A 83 20.34 4.75 14.05
CA LEU A 83 18.91 5.04 13.84
C LEU A 83 18.60 6.44 13.35
N ASP A 84 19.49 7.39 13.66
CA ASP A 84 19.39 8.80 13.30
C ASP A 84 20.20 9.17 12.05
N GLU A 85 20.84 8.17 11.42
CA GLU A 85 21.46 8.34 10.12
C GLU A 85 20.39 8.69 9.06
N PRO A 86 20.61 9.72 8.23
CA PRO A 86 19.73 10.01 7.09
C PRO A 86 19.62 8.82 6.13
N LEU A 87 18.40 8.32 5.95
CA LEU A 87 18.05 7.38 4.87
C LEU A 87 17.71 8.12 3.58
N LEU A 88 16.97 9.22 3.69
CA LEU A 88 16.67 10.15 2.60
C LEU A 88 16.60 11.59 3.15
N THR A 89 17.26 12.51 2.47
CA THR A 89 17.09 13.95 2.67
C THR A 89 15.80 14.46 1.99
N PRO A 90 15.28 15.66 2.34
CA PRO A 90 14.18 16.28 1.62
C PRO A 90 14.43 16.48 0.12
N ALA A 91 15.70 16.52 -0.33
CA ALA A 91 16.05 16.54 -1.75
C ALA A 91 15.81 15.18 -2.40
N GLN A 92 16.41 14.11 -1.85
CA GLN A 92 16.25 12.75 -2.35
C GLN A 92 14.80 12.25 -2.27
N VAL A 93 13.99 12.74 -1.32
CA VAL A 93 12.53 12.49 -1.30
C VAL A 93 11.82 13.12 -2.50
N ARG A 94 12.25 14.30 -2.99
CA ARG A 94 11.68 14.88 -4.22
C ARG A 94 12.05 14.07 -5.46
N ASP A 95 13.30 13.63 -5.57
CA ASP A 95 13.76 12.82 -6.70
C ASP A 95 13.12 11.42 -6.67
N LEU A 96 12.96 10.81 -5.49
CA LEU A 96 12.15 9.60 -5.27
C LEU A 96 10.71 9.81 -5.75
N ASN A 97 10.03 10.85 -5.27
CA ASN A 97 8.66 11.18 -5.65
C ASN A 97 8.51 11.38 -7.17
N ALA A 98 9.46 12.06 -7.80
CA ALA A 98 9.45 12.25 -9.25
C ALA A 98 9.62 10.92 -10.00
N GLY A 99 10.59 10.08 -9.60
CA GLY A 99 10.78 8.75 -10.20
C GLY A 99 9.59 7.80 -10.00
N ILE A 100 8.98 7.76 -8.81
CA ILE A 100 7.77 6.95 -8.57
C ILE A 100 6.52 7.58 -9.18
N SER A 101 6.51 8.87 -9.55
CA SER A 101 5.39 9.48 -10.28
C SER A 101 5.31 9.08 -11.76
N ILE A 102 6.30 8.39 -12.30
CA ILE A 102 6.31 7.92 -13.69
C ILE A 102 5.38 6.70 -13.83
N ALA A 103 4.24 6.93 -14.49
CA ALA A 103 3.30 5.89 -14.87
C ALA A 103 3.95 4.86 -15.81
N ARG A 104 3.64 3.58 -15.62
CA ARG A 104 4.19 2.46 -16.38
C ARG A 104 3.27 1.25 -16.31
N LYS A 105 3.42 0.28 -17.22
CA LYS A 105 2.53 -0.90 -17.30
C LYS A 105 2.41 -1.61 -15.93
N GLY A 106 1.18 -1.75 -15.44
CA GLY A 106 0.89 -2.39 -14.14
C GLY A 106 1.11 -1.51 -12.90
N TYR A 107 1.49 -0.24 -13.07
CA TYR A 107 1.78 0.69 -11.98
C TYR A 107 1.12 2.05 -12.20
N HIS A 108 0.28 2.46 -11.25
CA HIS A 108 -0.38 3.76 -11.29
C HIS A 108 0.10 4.60 -10.09
N PRO A 109 0.71 5.78 -10.33
CA PRO A 109 1.24 6.66 -9.30
C PRO A 109 0.13 7.43 -8.56
N GLN A 110 0.51 8.27 -7.58
CA GLN A 110 -0.37 9.36 -7.17
C GLN A 110 -0.54 10.39 -8.31
N LEU A 111 -1.75 10.91 -8.48
CA LEU A 111 -2.14 11.92 -9.46
C LEU A 111 -1.89 13.34 -8.96
N ASP A 112 -1.47 14.24 -9.84
CA ASP A 112 -1.60 15.68 -9.62
C ASP A 112 -3.03 16.12 -9.94
N LEU A 113 -3.78 16.58 -8.94
CA LEU A 113 -5.16 17.02 -9.12
C LEU A 113 -5.30 18.35 -9.88
N LEU A 114 -4.18 19.07 -10.09
CA LEU A 114 -4.10 20.25 -10.95
C LEU A 114 -3.66 19.93 -12.38
N ALA A 115 -3.32 18.68 -12.69
CA ALA A 115 -3.13 18.26 -14.08
C ALA A 115 -4.51 18.13 -14.78
N PRO A 116 -4.57 18.43 -16.10
CA PRO A 116 -5.78 18.21 -16.90
C PRO A 116 -6.33 16.79 -16.74
N ILE A 117 -7.65 16.64 -16.89
CA ILE A 117 -8.29 15.33 -16.89
C ILE A 117 -8.36 14.85 -18.35
N ASP A 118 -7.76 13.71 -18.65
CA ASP A 118 -8.06 13.00 -19.89
C ASP A 118 -9.47 12.37 -19.76
N ALA A 119 -10.45 13.03 -20.38
CA ALA A 119 -11.83 12.58 -20.42
C ALA A 119 -11.99 11.19 -21.07
N LYS A 120 -11.20 10.90 -22.12
CA LYS A 120 -11.27 9.64 -22.85
C LYS A 120 -10.69 8.50 -22.01
N GLU A 121 -9.57 8.73 -21.33
CA GLU A 121 -9.00 7.78 -20.38
C GLU A 121 -9.97 7.50 -19.22
N TYR A 122 -10.59 8.54 -18.65
CA TYR A 122 -11.58 8.37 -17.59
C TYR A 122 -12.84 7.61 -18.05
N ALA A 123 -13.36 7.91 -19.24
CA ALA A 123 -14.50 7.18 -19.81
C ALA A 123 -14.16 5.69 -20.05
N ALA A 124 -12.97 5.40 -20.59
CA ALA A 124 -12.48 4.04 -20.78
C ALA A 124 -12.30 3.30 -19.45
N ASN A 125 -11.68 3.95 -18.45
CA ASN A 125 -11.49 3.40 -17.10
C ASN A 125 -12.83 3.11 -16.39
N VAL A 126 -13.82 4.00 -16.51
CA VAL A 126 -15.17 3.79 -15.98
C VAL A 126 -15.85 2.59 -16.66
N LYS A 127 -15.84 2.55 -18.00
CA LYS A 127 -16.44 1.45 -18.79
C LYS A 127 -15.80 0.10 -18.50
N ALA A 128 -14.47 0.05 -18.42
CA ALA A 128 -13.75 -1.17 -18.07
C ALA A 128 -14.12 -1.67 -16.65
N ARG A 129 -14.27 -0.75 -15.70
CA ARG A 129 -14.60 -1.05 -14.30
C ARG A 129 -16.04 -1.51 -14.12
N THR A 130 -17.02 -0.91 -14.79
CA THR A 130 -18.43 -1.35 -14.75
C THR A 130 -18.61 -2.68 -15.48
N ASN A 131 -17.99 -2.87 -16.65
CA ASN A 131 -17.98 -4.17 -17.34
C ASN A 131 -17.41 -5.30 -16.49
N TRP A 132 -16.26 -5.08 -15.84
CA TRP A 132 -15.65 -6.06 -14.94
C TRP A 132 -16.58 -6.44 -13.78
N ALA A 133 -17.26 -5.46 -13.18
CA ALA A 133 -18.24 -5.70 -12.12
C ALA A 133 -19.43 -6.53 -12.62
N LEU A 134 -19.97 -6.19 -13.79
CA LEU A 134 -21.06 -6.92 -14.42
C LEU A 134 -20.67 -8.39 -14.71
N THR A 135 -19.44 -8.65 -15.18
CA THR A 135 -18.93 -10.02 -15.32
C THR A 135 -18.87 -10.75 -13.98
N LYS A 136 -18.34 -10.12 -12.93
CA LYS A 136 -18.23 -10.72 -11.58
C LYS A 136 -19.59 -11.01 -10.93
N LEU A 137 -20.59 -10.16 -11.20
CA LEU A 137 -21.97 -10.37 -10.77
C LEU A 137 -22.64 -11.51 -11.57
N ALA A 138 -22.42 -11.56 -12.89
CA ALA A 138 -22.97 -12.59 -13.76
C ALA A 138 -22.42 -14.00 -13.46
N THR A 139 -21.16 -14.13 -13.05
CA THR A 139 -20.59 -15.42 -12.60
C THR A 139 -21.00 -15.81 -11.17
N GLY A 140 -21.72 -14.95 -10.45
CA GLY A 140 -22.07 -15.16 -9.04
C GLY A 140 -20.87 -15.10 -8.08
N GLU A 141 -19.68 -14.71 -8.55
CA GLU A 141 -18.51 -14.46 -7.70
C GLU A 141 -18.77 -13.25 -6.79
N TYR A 142 -19.43 -12.21 -7.33
CA TYR A 142 -19.90 -11.05 -6.60
C TYR A 142 -21.42 -11.13 -6.42
N VAL A 143 -21.89 -10.83 -5.21
CA VAL A 143 -23.29 -10.93 -4.79
C VAL A 143 -23.69 -9.77 -3.87
N SER A 144 -24.99 -9.60 -3.67
CA SER A 144 -25.54 -8.74 -2.61
C SER A 144 -25.11 -9.24 -1.21
N ARG A 145 -25.33 -8.42 -0.18
CA ARG A 145 -25.12 -8.81 1.23
C ARG A 145 -25.93 -10.05 1.64
N MET A 146 -27.09 -10.27 1.01
CA MET A 146 -27.97 -11.43 1.21
C MET A 146 -27.48 -12.69 0.45
N GLY A 147 -26.46 -12.59 -0.40
CA GLY A 147 -25.91 -13.72 -1.15
C GLY A 147 -26.58 -14.07 -2.47
N GLY A 148 -27.68 -13.37 -2.81
CA GLY A 148 -28.33 -13.38 -4.12
C GLY A 148 -27.81 -12.28 -5.05
N ALA A 149 -28.37 -12.20 -6.26
CA ALA A 149 -28.08 -11.15 -7.23
C ALA A 149 -28.41 -9.73 -6.71
N LEU A 150 -27.91 -8.71 -7.42
CA LEU A 150 -28.35 -7.32 -7.23
C LEU A 150 -29.73 -7.11 -7.86
N SER A 151 -30.49 -6.11 -7.37
CA SER A 151 -31.79 -5.77 -7.95
C SER A 151 -31.67 -5.27 -9.40
N ALA A 152 -32.77 -5.33 -10.15
CA ALA A 152 -32.82 -4.78 -11.51
C ALA A 152 -32.42 -3.29 -11.54
N SER A 153 -32.84 -2.49 -10.55
CA SER A 153 -32.46 -1.09 -10.40
C SER A 153 -30.95 -0.88 -10.13
N GLN A 154 -30.34 -1.72 -9.29
CA GLN A 154 -28.90 -1.69 -9.04
C GLN A 154 -28.10 -2.09 -10.29
N LEU A 155 -28.56 -3.10 -11.03
CA LEU A 155 -27.94 -3.50 -12.30
C LEU A 155 -28.12 -2.44 -13.39
N ALA A 156 -29.23 -1.70 -13.39
CA ALA A 156 -29.42 -0.55 -14.27
C ALA A 156 -28.43 0.58 -13.94
N ASP A 157 -28.32 0.97 -12.66
CA ASP A 157 -27.38 1.99 -12.19
C ASP A 157 -25.91 1.69 -12.53
N LEU A 158 -25.53 0.41 -12.47
CA LEU A 158 -24.19 -0.07 -12.86
C LEU A 158 -23.94 0.01 -14.38
N ARG A 159 -25.00 -0.11 -15.19
CA ARG A 159 -24.94 -0.01 -16.66
C ARG A 159 -25.04 1.43 -17.19
N ARG A 160 -25.51 2.39 -16.37
CA ARG A 160 -25.57 3.80 -16.79
C ARG A 160 -24.18 4.31 -17.17
N SER A 161 -24.16 5.23 -18.12
CA SER A 161 -22.99 6.02 -18.51
C SER A 161 -23.34 7.50 -18.48
N VAL A 162 -22.31 8.35 -18.48
CA VAL A 162 -22.41 9.80 -18.59
C VAL A 162 -21.31 10.25 -19.55
N SER A 163 -21.61 11.16 -20.48
CA SER A 163 -20.55 11.78 -21.30
C SER A 163 -19.60 12.55 -20.38
N LEU A 164 -18.30 12.38 -20.61
CA LEU A 164 -17.25 13.10 -19.90
C LEU A 164 -16.58 14.15 -20.79
N ASP A 165 -17.20 14.52 -21.91
CA ASP A 165 -16.56 15.37 -22.93
C ASP A 165 -16.51 16.85 -22.51
N SER A 166 -17.39 17.28 -21.60
CA SER A 166 -17.47 18.66 -21.06
C SER A 166 -17.32 18.66 -19.53
N LEU A 167 -16.11 18.35 -19.04
CA LEU A 167 -15.83 18.33 -17.60
C LEU A 167 -15.71 19.74 -17.02
N GLN A 168 -16.40 19.98 -15.91
CA GLN A 168 -16.21 21.16 -15.05
C GLN A 168 -15.78 20.72 -13.64
N PRO A 169 -14.53 20.24 -13.47
CA PRO A 169 -14.13 19.56 -12.25
C PRO A 169 -13.83 20.54 -11.11
N THR A 170 -14.57 20.44 -10.02
CA THR A 170 -14.39 21.29 -8.84
C THR A 170 -13.52 20.60 -7.79
N LEU A 171 -12.57 21.34 -7.23
CA LEU A 171 -11.71 20.87 -6.13
C LEU A 171 -12.35 21.25 -4.79
N HIS A 172 -12.40 20.29 -3.86
CA HIS A 172 -12.95 20.44 -2.52
C HIS A 172 -12.00 19.80 -1.49
N VAL A 173 -12.23 20.08 -0.21
CA VAL A 173 -11.62 19.35 0.90
C VAL A 173 -12.69 18.50 1.58
N ALA A 174 -12.38 17.25 1.91
CA ALA A 174 -13.22 16.41 2.74
C ALA A 174 -13.25 16.97 4.16
N LEU A 175 -14.44 17.25 4.70
CA LEU A 175 -14.63 17.73 6.07
C LEU A 175 -14.73 16.57 7.07
N GLY A 176 -15.05 15.37 6.59
CA GLY A 176 -15.14 14.14 7.37
C GLY A 176 -14.70 12.93 6.56
N HIS A 177 -15.23 11.75 6.90
CA HIS A 177 -15.02 10.54 6.12
C HIS A 177 -15.79 10.62 4.79
N VAL A 178 -15.08 10.45 3.67
CA VAL A 178 -15.68 10.38 2.33
C VAL A 178 -15.32 9.04 1.71
N ALA A 179 -16.27 8.10 1.66
CA ALA A 179 -16.09 6.81 0.99
C ALA A 179 -16.10 6.95 -0.53
N LEU A 180 -15.03 6.50 -1.19
CA LEU A 180 -14.97 6.32 -2.64
C LEU A 180 -15.36 4.87 -2.97
N ARG A 181 -16.45 4.73 -3.73
CA ARG A 181 -16.97 3.44 -4.20
C ARG A 181 -16.26 2.97 -5.47
N CYS A 182 -16.07 1.66 -5.61
CA CYS A 182 -15.53 1.04 -6.83
C CYS A 182 -16.47 1.20 -8.03
N PHE A 183 -17.77 1.31 -7.77
CA PHE A 183 -18.85 1.30 -8.75
C PHE A 183 -19.88 2.38 -8.39
N PRO A 184 -20.74 2.82 -9.33
CA PRO A 184 -21.80 3.80 -9.08
C PRO A 184 -22.98 3.23 -8.27
N LEU A 185 -22.70 2.56 -7.16
CA LEU A 185 -23.70 1.90 -6.32
C LEU A 185 -23.51 2.32 -4.86
N VAL A 186 -24.62 2.68 -4.21
CA VAL A 186 -24.66 2.93 -2.75
C VAL A 186 -24.54 1.61 -1.97
N ALA A 187 -25.10 0.53 -2.52
CA ALA A 187 -25.10 -0.80 -1.94
C ALA A 187 -23.71 -1.44 -1.85
N SER A 188 -23.54 -2.31 -0.86
CA SER A 188 -22.33 -3.13 -0.70
C SER A 188 -22.37 -4.36 -1.60
N ILE A 189 -21.19 -4.77 -2.09
CA ILE A 189 -21.02 -5.99 -2.89
C ILE A 189 -20.07 -6.92 -2.16
N HIS A 190 -20.38 -8.21 -2.12
CA HIS A 190 -19.60 -9.19 -1.36
C HIS A 190 -19.12 -10.33 -2.25
N SER A 191 -17.97 -10.90 -1.94
CA SER A 191 -17.45 -12.08 -2.65
C SER A 191 -18.06 -13.36 -2.08
N LYS A 192 -18.57 -14.23 -2.96
CA LYS A 192 -19.06 -15.57 -2.63
C LYS A 192 -17.97 -16.60 -2.90
N SER A 193 -17.73 -17.50 -1.96
CA SER A 193 -16.77 -18.60 -2.11
C SER A 193 -17.28 -19.61 -3.15
N PRO A 194 -16.52 -19.98 -4.19
CA PRO A 194 -16.94 -21.00 -5.15
C PRO A 194 -17.08 -22.39 -4.50
N GLU A 195 -16.19 -22.71 -3.57
CA GLU A 195 -16.08 -24.00 -2.88
C GLU A 195 -17.17 -24.16 -1.82
N THR A 196 -17.19 -23.26 -0.82
CA THR A 196 -18.08 -23.35 0.34
C THR A 196 -19.45 -22.69 0.11
N ARG A 197 -19.65 -22.00 -1.02
CA ARG A 197 -20.84 -21.19 -1.36
C ARG A 197 -21.21 -20.10 -0.35
N THR A 198 -20.41 -19.90 0.69
CA THR A 198 -20.59 -18.87 1.73
C THR A 198 -20.26 -17.47 1.22
N VAL A 199 -20.96 -16.46 1.74
CA VAL A 199 -20.77 -15.05 1.39
C VAL A 199 -19.85 -14.39 2.40
N ASN A 200 -18.75 -13.77 1.94
CA ASN A 200 -17.88 -13.00 2.81
C ASN A 200 -18.45 -11.59 3.05
N THR A 201 -19.40 -11.49 3.99
CA THR A 201 -20.09 -10.24 4.36
C THR A 201 -19.20 -9.23 5.12
N ARG A 202 -17.96 -9.61 5.47
CA ARG A 202 -16.99 -8.80 6.22
C ARG A 202 -16.29 -7.75 5.36
N TYR A 203 -16.23 -7.98 4.05
CA TYR A 203 -15.51 -7.13 3.10
C TYR A 203 -16.43 -6.66 1.99
N ASP A 204 -16.77 -5.37 2.01
CA ASP A 204 -17.45 -4.72 0.90
C ASP A 204 -16.46 -4.49 -0.26
N ARG A 205 -16.63 -5.25 -1.35
CA ARG A 205 -15.86 -5.15 -2.59
C ARG A 205 -16.14 -3.85 -3.36
N ASN A 206 -17.20 -3.13 -3.00
CA ASN A 206 -17.48 -1.80 -3.51
C ASN A 206 -16.76 -0.70 -2.68
N ALA A 207 -16.06 -1.00 -1.58
CA ALA A 207 -15.22 -0.03 -0.89
C ALA A 207 -13.84 0.08 -1.56
N CYS A 208 -13.66 1.07 -2.45
CA CYS A 208 -12.40 1.27 -3.18
C CYS A 208 -11.32 1.94 -2.31
N SER A 209 -11.70 3.04 -1.67
CA SER A 209 -10.81 3.93 -0.94
C SER A 209 -11.64 4.92 -0.13
N THR A 210 -10.97 5.76 0.65
CA THR A 210 -11.55 6.91 1.34
C THR A 210 -10.73 8.16 1.07
N ALA A 211 -11.35 9.33 1.25
CA ALA A 211 -10.66 10.52 1.73
C ALA A 211 -10.99 10.72 3.21
N HIS A 212 -9.96 11.03 4.00
CA HIS A 212 -10.10 11.43 5.40
C HIS A 212 -10.34 12.93 5.50
N SER A 213 -10.75 13.42 6.69
CA SER A 213 -10.90 14.86 6.92
C SER A 213 -9.59 15.62 6.59
N GLN A 214 -9.74 16.79 5.99
CA GLN A 214 -8.70 17.67 5.44
C GLN A 214 -7.97 17.16 4.18
N GLU A 215 -8.37 16.02 3.58
CA GLU A 215 -7.85 15.59 2.28
C GLU A 215 -8.60 16.19 1.08
N VAL A 216 -7.88 16.44 -0.02
CA VAL A 216 -8.45 17.03 -1.25
C VAL A 216 -9.19 15.99 -2.09
N VAL A 217 -10.41 16.34 -2.50
CA VAL A 217 -11.28 15.57 -3.40
C VAL A 217 -11.64 16.45 -4.60
N GLN A 218 -11.39 15.98 -5.81
CA GLN A 218 -11.87 16.60 -7.04
C GLN A 218 -13.16 15.91 -7.48
N VAL A 219 -14.27 16.64 -7.51
CA VAL A 219 -15.52 16.18 -8.11
C VAL A 219 -15.42 16.38 -9.62
N ILE A 220 -15.73 15.35 -10.39
CA ILE A 220 -15.53 15.31 -11.85
C ILE A 220 -16.88 15.45 -12.58
N ALA A 221 -17.87 14.64 -12.19
CA ALA A 221 -19.19 14.60 -12.82
C ALA A 221 -20.28 14.16 -11.84
N ARG A 222 -21.53 14.52 -12.12
CA ARG A 222 -22.71 13.97 -11.45
C ARG A 222 -23.12 12.66 -12.14
N TRP A 223 -23.59 11.68 -11.37
CA TRP A 223 -24.11 10.41 -11.87
C TRP A 223 -25.64 10.39 -11.77
N PRO A 224 -26.39 9.66 -12.63
CA PRO A 224 -27.85 9.79 -12.68
C PRO A 224 -28.58 9.31 -11.42
N ASN A 225 -27.96 8.48 -10.58
CA ASN A 225 -28.49 8.07 -9.27
C ASN A 225 -28.07 9.01 -8.12
N GLY A 226 -27.64 10.23 -8.43
CA GLY A 226 -27.27 11.26 -7.46
C GLY A 226 -25.85 11.13 -6.88
N MET A 227 -25.17 10.00 -7.09
CA MET A 227 -23.74 9.87 -6.76
C MET A 227 -22.90 10.86 -7.60
N ARG A 228 -21.65 11.11 -7.17
CA ARG A 228 -20.70 11.96 -7.89
C ARG A 228 -19.45 11.16 -8.24
N LEU A 229 -19.05 11.16 -9.51
CA LEU A 229 -17.73 10.66 -9.91
C LEU A 229 -16.68 11.63 -9.38
N ALA A 230 -15.69 11.13 -8.63
CA ALA A 230 -14.69 11.94 -7.98
C ALA A 230 -13.33 11.22 -7.92
N ARG A 231 -12.26 12.00 -7.72
CA ARG A 231 -10.91 11.48 -7.47
C ARG A 231 -10.21 12.20 -6.32
N THR A 232 -9.40 11.47 -5.58
CA THR A 232 -8.31 12.01 -4.77
C THR A 232 -7.01 11.88 -5.57
N ARG A 233 -5.90 12.34 -5.01
CA ARG A 233 -4.57 12.09 -5.58
C ARG A 233 -4.14 10.62 -5.63
N TYR A 234 -4.89 9.67 -5.07
CA TYR A 234 -4.48 8.27 -4.99
C TYR A 234 -5.55 7.27 -5.44
N ALA A 235 -6.81 7.68 -5.61
CA ALA A 235 -7.89 6.82 -6.11
C ALA A 235 -8.98 7.65 -6.81
N PHE A 236 -9.71 7.02 -7.75
CA PHE A 236 -10.97 7.54 -8.27
C PHE A 236 -12.11 6.53 -8.01
N GLY A 237 -13.33 7.05 -7.98
CA GLY A 237 -14.55 6.28 -7.73
C GLY A 237 -15.77 7.16 -7.57
N TRP A 238 -16.85 6.61 -7.04
CA TRP A 238 -18.10 7.35 -6.82
C TRP A 238 -18.28 7.68 -5.34
N ILE A 239 -18.60 8.94 -5.04
CA ILE A 239 -18.92 9.41 -3.68
C ILE A 239 -20.42 9.70 -3.58
N ALA A 240 -20.96 9.69 -2.36
CA ALA A 240 -22.37 10.00 -2.12
C ALA A 240 -22.71 11.47 -2.46
N LYS A 241 -24.00 11.75 -2.71
CA LYS A 241 -24.52 13.09 -3.04
C LYS A 241 -24.22 14.12 -1.94
N ASP A 242 -24.34 13.67 -0.70
CA ASP A 242 -24.23 14.36 0.58
C ASP A 242 -22.84 14.24 1.22
N ALA A 243 -21.89 13.56 0.57
CA ALA A 243 -20.55 13.34 1.13
C ALA A 243 -19.92 14.68 1.61
N PRO A 244 -19.37 14.73 2.84
CA PRO A 244 -19.04 15.98 3.53
C PRO A 244 -17.82 16.66 2.90
N LEU A 245 -18.09 17.61 2.01
CA LEU A 245 -17.10 18.41 1.30
C LEU A 245 -17.22 19.90 1.68
N SER A 246 -16.10 20.60 1.68
CA SER A 246 -16.06 22.07 1.77
C SER A 246 -16.70 22.73 0.54
N PRO A 247 -16.96 24.04 0.57
CA PRO A 247 -17.05 24.85 -0.65
C PRO A 247 -15.84 24.63 -1.59
N PRO A 248 -15.95 24.94 -2.90
CA PRO A 248 -14.85 24.81 -3.85
C PRO A 248 -13.58 25.56 -3.40
N ILE A 249 -12.42 24.96 -3.63
CA ILE A 249 -11.12 25.52 -3.27
C ILE A 249 -10.79 26.72 -4.20
N PRO A 250 -10.61 27.94 -3.63
CA PRO A 250 -10.19 29.12 -4.36
C PRO A 250 -8.86 28.93 -5.10
N LEU A 251 -8.70 29.60 -6.25
CA LEU A 251 -7.60 29.37 -7.19
C LEU A 251 -6.23 29.59 -6.53
N GLU A 252 -6.11 30.64 -5.74
CA GLU A 252 -4.92 31.04 -4.99
C GLU A 252 -4.47 30.01 -3.95
N ASN A 253 -5.38 29.18 -3.43
CA ASN A 253 -5.04 28.13 -2.46
C ASN A 253 -4.76 26.77 -3.12
N ARG A 254 -5.16 26.55 -4.38
CA ARG A 254 -5.02 25.25 -5.06
C ARG A 254 -3.60 24.68 -5.04
N ASN A 255 -2.58 25.51 -5.29
CA ASN A 255 -1.19 25.06 -5.29
C ASN A 255 -0.73 24.59 -3.89
N ALA A 256 -1.10 25.33 -2.84
CA ALA A 256 -0.84 24.94 -1.46
C ALA A 256 -1.54 23.63 -1.09
N LEU A 257 -2.81 23.47 -1.51
CA LEU A 257 -3.60 22.28 -1.23
C LEU A 257 -3.25 21.05 -2.07
N VAL A 258 -2.62 21.16 -3.24
CA VAL A 258 -2.32 19.97 -4.08
C VAL A 258 -0.83 19.64 -4.16
N ARG A 259 0.05 20.64 -4.31
CA ARG A 259 1.44 20.41 -4.71
C ARG A 259 2.47 20.63 -3.58
N LEU A 260 2.21 21.58 -2.68
CA LEU A 260 3.16 21.88 -1.58
C LEU A 260 3.21 20.77 -0.52
N PRO A 261 4.39 20.52 0.09
CA PRO A 261 4.50 19.65 1.26
C PRO A 261 3.59 20.10 2.41
N ARG A 262 3.13 19.13 3.21
CA ARG A 262 2.24 19.37 4.35
C ARG A 262 2.98 19.77 5.61
N LEU A 263 2.25 20.38 6.52
CA LEU A 263 2.59 20.53 7.91
C LEU A 263 1.74 19.53 8.72
N GLN A 264 2.37 18.80 9.63
CA GLN A 264 1.73 17.81 10.50
C GLN A 264 1.50 18.39 11.89
N LEU A 265 0.27 18.29 12.39
CA LEU A 265 -0.07 18.66 13.78
C LEU A 265 0.49 17.61 14.76
N VAL A 266 1.15 18.03 15.83
CA VAL A 266 1.84 17.14 16.79
C VAL A 266 1.57 17.64 18.21
N GLY A 267 1.27 16.75 19.16
CA GLY A 267 1.05 17.14 20.56
C GLY A 267 -0.22 17.98 20.82
N THR A 268 -1.02 18.24 19.79
CA THR A 268 -2.34 18.86 19.88
C THR A 268 -3.28 18.26 18.83
N ASP A 269 -4.56 18.25 19.15
CA ASP A 269 -5.66 17.78 18.33
C ASP A 269 -6.58 18.92 17.86
N SER A 270 -6.30 20.18 18.21
CA SER A 270 -7.10 21.34 17.82
C SER A 270 -6.23 22.49 17.29
N VAL A 271 -6.88 23.39 16.54
CA VAL A 271 -6.25 24.56 15.92
C VAL A 271 -7.16 25.76 16.10
N GLU A 272 -6.62 26.91 16.50
CA GLU A 272 -7.36 28.16 16.57
C GLU A 272 -7.23 28.95 15.26
N LEU A 273 -8.35 29.43 14.75
CA LEU A 273 -8.44 30.22 13.52
C LEU A 273 -8.22 31.71 13.79
N GLU A 274 -7.90 32.48 12.74
CA GLU A 274 -7.68 33.93 12.85
C GLU A 274 -8.90 34.71 13.38
N ASP A 275 -10.11 34.16 13.20
CA ASP A 275 -11.38 34.68 13.73
C ASP A 275 -11.68 34.26 15.19
N GLY A 276 -10.74 33.55 15.84
CA GLY A 276 -10.88 33.05 17.22
C GLY A 276 -11.62 31.72 17.34
N GLN A 277 -12.20 31.16 16.27
CA GLN A 277 -12.85 29.85 16.35
C GLN A 277 -11.82 28.74 16.56
N ARG A 278 -12.04 27.89 17.56
CA ARG A 278 -11.26 26.65 17.75
C ARG A 278 -11.87 25.49 16.97
N ILE A 279 -11.08 24.87 16.11
CA ILE A 279 -11.48 23.70 15.30
C ILE A 279 -10.83 22.45 15.87
N GLN A 280 -11.66 21.47 16.22
CA GLN A 280 -11.22 20.13 16.57
C GLN A 280 -10.79 19.36 15.30
N LEU A 281 -9.60 18.78 15.34
CA LEU A 281 -9.02 17.91 14.31
C LEU A 281 -8.55 16.59 14.97
N ARG A 282 -7.68 15.84 14.27
CA ARG A 282 -6.98 14.67 14.82
C ARG A 282 -5.50 15.01 15.01
N GLU A 283 -4.91 14.63 16.13
CA GLU A 283 -3.46 14.69 16.29
C GLU A 283 -2.76 13.87 15.18
N GLY A 284 -1.67 14.40 14.62
CA GLY A 284 -0.97 13.83 13.46
C GLY A 284 -1.62 14.14 12.10
N ILE A 285 -2.70 14.94 12.02
CA ILE A 285 -3.31 15.35 10.75
C ILE A 285 -2.33 16.18 9.89
N LEU A 286 -2.45 16.05 8.57
CA LEU A 286 -1.62 16.75 7.59
C LEU A 286 -2.39 17.91 6.96
N LEU A 287 -1.91 19.13 7.17
CA LEU A 287 -2.55 20.36 6.70
C LEU A 287 -1.68 21.09 5.65
N PRO A 288 -2.28 21.87 4.74
CA PRO A 288 -1.54 22.75 3.83
C PRO A 288 -0.93 23.93 4.60
N PRO A 289 0.28 24.40 4.23
CA PRO A 289 0.81 25.65 4.77
C PRO A 289 -0.01 26.86 4.27
N ALA A 290 -0.24 27.84 5.14
CA ALA A 290 -0.89 29.12 4.84
C ALA A 290 0.13 30.28 4.65
N GLY A 291 1.35 29.94 4.23
CA GLY A 291 2.51 30.84 4.26
C GLY A 291 3.31 30.72 5.57
N ALA A 292 4.43 31.45 5.63
CA ALA A 292 5.29 31.53 6.81
C ALA A 292 5.90 32.94 6.91
N ARG A 293 5.76 33.57 8.08
CA ARG A 293 6.70 34.61 8.54
C ARG A 293 7.82 33.90 9.33
N ARG A 294 8.97 34.54 9.56
CA ARG A 294 10.07 33.89 10.29
C ARG A 294 9.60 33.42 11.67
N GLY A 295 9.88 32.15 12.03
CA GLY A 295 9.45 31.52 13.28
C GLY A 295 8.04 30.93 13.26
N GLU A 296 7.06 31.66 12.73
CA GLU A 296 5.64 31.27 12.77
C GLU A 296 5.20 30.41 11.59
N ARG A 297 4.61 29.24 11.87
CA ARG A 297 3.93 28.43 10.85
C ARG A 297 2.42 28.60 10.98
N ARG A 298 1.74 28.75 9.85
CA ARG A 298 0.28 28.80 9.76
C ARG A 298 -0.22 27.71 8.82
N VAL A 299 -1.42 27.21 9.08
CA VAL A 299 -2.06 26.16 8.29
C VAL A 299 -3.39 26.64 7.71
N LEU A 300 -3.76 26.07 6.56
CA LEU A 300 -5.12 26.19 6.03
C LEU A 300 -5.98 25.06 6.60
N VAL A 301 -7.15 25.40 7.12
CA VAL A 301 -8.13 24.46 7.65
C VAL A 301 -9.42 24.62 6.85
N ALA A 302 -9.94 23.53 6.30
CA ALA A 302 -11.23 23.53 5.62
C ALA A 302 -12.37 23.34 6.63
N THR A 303 -13.35 24.23 6.53
CA THR A 303 -14.58 24.24 7.32
C THR A 303 -15.80 24.17 6.39
N LYS A 304 -17.01 24.06 6.96
CA LYS A 304 -18.27 24.22 6.21
C LYS A 304 -18.38 25.60 5.53
N ALA A 305 -17.76 26.63 6.10
CA ALA A 305 -17.74 27.99 5.57
C ALA A 305 -16.60 28.27 4.57
N GLY A 306 -15.79 27.26 4.21
CA GLY A 306 -14.64 27.41 3.30
C GLY A 306 -13.29 27.24 3.99
N LEU A 307 -12.21 27.61 3.30
CA LEU A 307 -10.85 27.59 3.85
C LEU A 307 -10.65 28.78 4.80
N ARG A 308 -10.07 28.49 5.97
CA ARG A 308 -9.68 29.46 6.98
C ARG A 308 -8.20 29.29 7.30
N ARG A 309 -7.55 30.35 7.78
CA ARG A 309 -6.16 30.31 8.26
C ARG A 309 -6.16 30.11 9.77
N SER A 310 -5.16 29.38 10.27
CA SER A 310 -4.87 29.35 11.69
C SER A 310 -4.22 30.66 12.17
N LYS A 311 -4.37 30.94 13.47
CA LYS A 311 -3.38 31.72 14.22
C LYS A 311 -1.97 31.09 14.08
N PRO A 312 -0.89 31.81 14.41
CA PRO A 312 0.44 31.24 14.45
C PRO A 312 0.48 29.98 15.33
N LEU A 313 1.16 28.94 14.85
CA LEU A 313 1.41 27.73 15.61
C LEU A 313 2.88 27.68 16.04
N GLU A 314 3.10 27.38 17.32
CA GLU A 314 4.43 27.12 17.88
C GLU A 314 5.12 25.95 17.15
N GLY A 315 6.44 26.05 16.97
CA GLY A 315 7.23 25.03 16.26
C GLY A 315 7.20 23.63 16.88
N SER A 316 6.87 23.54 18.17
CA SER A 316 6.60 22.32 18.96
C SER A 316 5.36 21.57 18.45
N LEU A 317 4.30 22.31 18.13
CA LEU A 317 2.97 21.79 17.80
C LEU A 317 2.79 21.44 16.31
N ILE A 318 3.73 21.86 15.45
CA ILE A 318 3.58 21.72 14.00
C ILE A 318 4.90 21.37 13.29
N ARG A 319 4.94 20.21 12.62
CA ARG A 319 6.16 19.61 12.04
C ARG A 319 6.09 19.54 10.50
N PRO A 320 7.10 19.99 9.74
CA PRO A 320 7.08 19.87 8.28
C PRO A 320 7.23 18.40 7.84
N THR A 321 6.45 18.00 6.85
CA THR A 321 6.60 16.67 6.20
C THR A 321 7.80 16.59 5.27
N ALA A 322 8.25 17.73 4.71
CA ALA A 322 9.51 17.82 3.98
C ALA A 322 10.72 17.87 4.94
N ARG A 323 10.97 16.75 5.62
CA ARG A 323 12.04 16.56 6.61
C ARG A 323 12.93 15.36 6.25
N ILE A 324 14.06 15.20 6.94
CA ILE A 324 14.93 14.03 6.79
C ILE A 324 14.17 12.78 7.26
N LEU A 325 14.23 11.71 6.47
CA LEU A 325 13.80 10.37 6.86
C LEU A 325 14.96 9.66 7.57
N THR A 326 14.73 9.22 8.81
CA THR A 326 15.64 8.36 9.59
C THR A 326 14.88 7.13 10.09
N ARG A 327 15.56 6.07 10.54
CA ARG A 327 14.87 4.90 11.12
C ARG A 327 14.12 5.29 12.39
N ARG A 328 14.74 6.06 13.29
CA ARG A 328 14.08 6.54 14.52
C ARG A 328 12.80 7.30 14.19
N SER A 329 12.88 8.30 13.33
CA SER A 329 11.76 9.20 13.06
C SER A 329 10.58 8.48 12.40
N LEU A 330 10.82 7.49 11.51
CA LEU A 330 9.74 6.69 10.93
C LEU A 330 9.12 5.74 11.95
N LEU A 331 9.92 5.06 12.78
CA LEU A 331 9.41 4.15 13.83
C LEU A 331 8.55 4.92 14.84
N THR A 332 9.00 6.09 15.30
CA THR A 332 8.22 6.98 16.17
C THR A 332 6.86 7.35 15.55
N GLU A 333 6.83 7.63 14.25
CA GLU A 333 5.56 7.91 13.57
C GLU A 333 4.68 6.66 13.41
N ALA A 334 5.28 5.53 13.04
CA ALA A 334 4.56 4.28 12.79
C ALA A 334 3.83 3.79 14.04
N TRP A 335 4.41 3.99 15.23
CA TRP A 335 3.78 3.63 16.50
C TRP A 335 2.51 4.43 16.82
N ARG A 336 2.33 5.64 16.26
CA ARG A 336 1.08 6.42 16.38
C ARG A 336 -0.12 5.72 15.74
N TYR A 337 0.11 4.73 14.89
CA TYR A 337 -0.94 3.95 14.24
C TYR A 337 -1.23 2.62 14.97
N LEU A 338 -0.43 2.20 15.95
CA LEU A 338 -0.64 0.94 16.66
C LEU A 338 -2.05 0.86 17.25
N ASN A 339 -2.69 -0.31 17.14
CA ASN A 339 -4.09 -0.57 17.48
C ASN A 339 -5.15 0.24 16.68
N THR A 340 -4.78 1.06 15.68
CA THR A 340 -5.78 1.68 14.78
C THR A 340 -6.62 0.58 14.11
N PRO A 341 -7.96 0.69 14.09
CA PRO A 341 -8.83 -0.32 13.47
C PRO A 341 -8.51 -0.57 12.00
N TYR A 342 -8.60 -1.82 11.58
CA TYR A 342 -8.50 -2.21 10.17
C TYR A 342 -9.82 -1.95 9.45
N GLY A 343 -9.74 -1.29 8.29
CA GLY A 343 -10.88 -1.07 7.42
C GLY A 343 -10.49 -1.26 5.96
N LEU A 344 -10.98 -2.33 5.31
CA LEU A 344 -10.75 -2.54 3.88
C LEU A 344 -11.30 -1.33 3.10
N GLY A 345 -10.47 -0.72 2.25
CA GLY A 345 -10.88 0.46 1.50
C GLY A 345 -11.16 1.69 2.37
N GLY A 346 -10.84 1.65 3.67
CA GLY A 346 -11.13 2.72 4.64
C GLY A 346 -12.48 2.63 5.35
N VAL A 347 -13.20 1.49 5.25
CA VAL A 347 -14.47 1.27 5.98
C VAL A 347 -14.31 1.52 7.49
N GLY A 348 -15.31 2.17 8.11
CA GLY A 348 -15.30 2.47 9.54
C GLY A 348 -14.22 3.46 9.99
N ASN A 349 -13.70 4.30 9.06
CA ASN A 349 -12.52 5.15 9.28
C ASN A 349 -11.23 4.39 9.67
N GLY A 350 -11.24 3.07 9.46
CA GLY A 350 -10.07 2.20 9.67
C GLY A 350 -9.06 2.31 8.52
N ARG A 351 -7.93 1.61 8.67
CA ARG A 351 -6.86 1.57 7.67
C ARG A 351 -6.65 0.16 7.15
N ASP A 352 -6.66 -0.03 5.84
CA ASP A 352 -6.07 -1.24 5.25
C ASP A 352 -4.55 -1.15 5.20
N CYS A 353 -3.90 -2.28 4.90
CA CYS A 353 -2.45 -2.43 4.85
C CYS A 353 -1.76 -1.31 4.06
N SER A 354 -2.30 -1.00 2.88
CA SER A 354 -1.75 0.03 2.00
C SER A 354 -2.12 1.46 2.40
N ARG A 355 -3.30 1.72 2.97
CA ARG A 355 -3.65 3.06 3.52
C ARG A 355 -2.81 3.40 4.74
N PHE A 356 -2.49 2.42 5.59
CA PHE A 356 -1.57 2.61 6.72
C PHE A 356 -0.18 3.09 6.25
N LEU A 357 0.42 2.41 5.27
CA LEU A 357 1.72 2.82 4.73
C LEU A 357 1.64 4.18 4.01
N LEU A 358 0.57 4.43 3.25
CA LEU A 358 0.35 5.72 2.60
C LEU A 358 0.36 6.88 3.63
N ASP A 359 -0.41 6.77 4.72
CA ASP A 359 -0.45 7.79 5.78
C ASP A 359 0.91 7.95 6.50
N LEU A 360 1.58 6.84 6.79
CA LEU A 360 2.87 6.83 7.47
C LEU A 360 3.95 7.56 6.65
N PHE A 361 4.10 7.22 5.37
CA PHE A 361 5.14 7.80 4.51
C PHE A 361 4.85 9.25 4.09
N GLU A 362 3.59 9.68 4.15
CA GLU A 362 3.22 11.08 3.90
C GLU A 362 3.64 12.05 5.01
N SER A 363 3.88 11.56 6.24
CA SER A 363 4.55 12.34 7.29
C SER A 363 6.02 12.70 6.97
N PHE A 364 6.57 12.12 5.89
CA PHE A 364 7.87 12.40 5.27
C PHE A 364 7.73 12.91 3.84
N ASN A 365 6.52 13.30 3.42
CA ASN A 365 6.20 13.77 2.07
C ASN A 365 6.53 12.73 0.96
N ILE A 366 6.55 11.43 1.27
CA ILE A 366 6.76 10.35 0.29
C ILE A 366 5.39 9.89 -0.23
N LYS A 367 5.16 10.02 -1.54
CA LYS A 367 3.84 9.90 -2.19
C LYS A 367 3.56 8.48 -2.68
N LEU A 368 3.41 7.54 -1.74
CA LEU A 368 3.10 6.14 -2.08
C LEU A 368 1.74 6.01 -2.79
N PRO A 369 1.61 5.17 -3.83
CA PRO A 369 0.34 4.91 -4.50
C PRO A 369 -0.65 4.16 -3.59
N ARG A 370 -1.95 4.10 -3.95
CA ARG A 370 -3.00 3.62 -3.03
C ARG A 370 -2.98 2.13 -2.70
N PHE A 371 -2.66 1.27 -3.67
CA PHE A 371 -2.82 -0.18 -3.54
C PHE A 371 -1.49 -0.89 -3.33
N SER A 372 -1.51 -1.99 -2.56
CA SER A 372 -0.32 -2.74 -2.14
C SER A 372 0.60 -3.15 -3.30
N GLY A 373 0.02 -3.62 -4.41
CA GLY A 373 0.78 -4.04 -5.60
C GLY A 373 1.50 -2.90 -6.32
N TRP A 374 0.96 -1.67 -6.24
CA TRP A 374 1.67 -0.48 -6.73
C TRP A 374 2.71 -0.02 -5.70
N GLN A 375 2.43 -0.09 -4.40
CA GLN A 375 3.39 0.24 -3.35
C GLN A 375 4.64 -0.65 -3.38
N ALA A 376 4.48 -1.92 -3.76
CA ALA A 376 5.55 -2.89 -3.98
C ALA A 376 6.55 -2.54 -5.12
N LEU A 377 6.29 -1.44 -5.84
CA LEU A 377 7.14 -0.89 -6.90
C LEU A 377 7.45 0.60 -6.67
N ALA A 378 7.16 1.13 -5.48
CA ALA A 378 7.24 2.55 -5.12
C ALA A 378 8.38 2.87 -4.13
N GLY A 379 9.52 2.21 -4.29
CA GLY A 379 10.73 2.42 -3.48
C GLY A 379 11.86 3.13 -4.23
N SER A 380 13.02 3.26 -3.56
CA SER A 380 14.32 3.50 -4.20
C SER A 380 14.68 2.33 -5.14
N PHE A 381 14.35 1.10 -4.73
CA PHE A 381 14.44 -0.12 -5.54
C PHE A 381 13.50 -1.21 -5.00
N SER A 382 13.26 -2.25 -5.80
CA SER A 382 12.55 -3.48 -5.42
C SER A 382 13.36 -4.73 -5.77
N ILE A 383 12.98 -5.88 -5.21
CA ILE A 383 13.57 -7.20 -5.50
C ILE A 383 12.43 -8.18 -5.74
N ASP A 384 12.40 -8.83 -6.90
CA ASP A 384 11.52 -9.97 -7.13
C ASP A 384 12.02 -11.19 -6.35
N VAL A 385 11.17 -11.75 -5.49
CA VAL A 385 11.47 -12.95 -4.72
C VAL A 385 10.41 -14.04 -4.91
N THR A 386 9.67 -14.00 -6.02
CA THR A 386 8.70 -15.05 -6.40
C THR A 386 9.36 -16.43 -6.53
N LYS A 387 10.56 -16.49 -7.12
CA LYS A 387 11.33 -17.73 -7.35
C LYS A 387 12.28 -18.13 -6.21
N ALA A 388 12.45 -17.27 -5.21
CA ALA A 388 13.36 -17.53 -4.09
C ALA A 388 12.83 -18.64 -3.16
N THR A 389 13.73 -19.31 -2.45
CA THR A 389 13.45 -20.15 -1.27
C THR A 389 13.14 -19.28 -0.04
N GLU A 390 12.65 -19.88 1.05
CA GLU A 390 12.40 -19.15 2.32
C GLU A 390 13.70 -18.60 2.94
N GLY A 391 14.81 -19.33 2.81
CA GLY A 391 16.15 -18.90 3.24
C GLY A 391 16.67 -17.73 2.44
N GLU A 392 16.59 -17.78 1.10
CA GLU A 392 16.97 -16.67 0.22
C GLU A 392 16.09 -15.43 0.46
N ARG A 393 14.77 -15.59 0.63
CA ARG A 393 13.89 -14.48 1.04
C ARG A 393 14.41 -13.82 2.32
N SER A 394 14.72 -14.62 3.34
CA SER A 394 15.24 -14.10 4.62
C SER A 394 16.56 -13.33 4.43
N MET A 395 17.53 -13.89 3.69
CA MET A 395 18.82 -13.24 3.42
C MET A 395 18.68 -11.94 2.62
N LEU A 396 17.76 -11.90 1.64
CA LEU A 396 17.46 -10.70 0.86
C LEU A 396 16.75 -9.63 1.70
N ILE A 397 15.87 -10.03 2.63
CA ILE A 397 15.20 -9.11 3.56
C ILE A 397 16.22 -8.43 4.49
N GLU A 398 17.16 -9.17 5.10
CA GLU A 398 18.20 -8.56 5.96
C GLU A 398 19.15 -7.66 5.17
N SER A 399 19.56 -8.10 3.97
CA SER A 399 20.40 -7.30 3.08
C SER A 399 19.71 -6.00 2.68
N ALA A 400 18.40 -6.05 2.40
CA ALA A 400 17.58 -4.87 2.13
C ALA A 400 17.42 -3.96 3.35
N ALA A 401 17.23 -4.54 4.56
CA ALA A 401 17.07 -3.79 5.80
C ALA A 401 18.29 -2.92 6.15
N LYS A 402 19.51 -3.35 5.77
CA LYS A 402 20.73 -2.53 5.89
C LYS A 402 20.67 -1.26 5.02
N ARG A 403 19.98 -1.29 3.88
CA ARG A 403 19.93 -0.17 2.90
C ARG A 403 18.82 0.85 3.16
N GLY A 404 17.76 0.49 3.88
CA GLY A 404 16.70 1.43 4.21
C GLY A 404 15.54 0.82 4.98
N ILE A 405 14.37 1.42 4.82
CA ILE A 405 13.10 0.87 5.32
C ILE A 405 12.60 -0.16 4.32
N VAL A 406 12.24 -1.35 4.80
CA VAL A 406 11.80 -2.46 3.97
C VAL A 406 10.29 -2.63 4.04
N LEU A 407 9.64 -2.70 2.88
CA LEU A 407 8.26 -3.14 2.73
C LEU A 407 8.23 -4.55 2.10
N LEU A 408 7.44 -5.44 2.68
CA LEU A 408 7.27 -6.82 2.23
C LEU A 408 5.87 -6.97 1.63
N HIS A 409 5.78 -7.45 0.38
CA HIS A 409 4.53 -7.56 -0.35
C HIS A 409 4.24 -8.98 -0.85
N PHE A 410 2.97 -9.37 -0.73
CA PHE A 410 2.38 -10.47 -1.48
C PHE A 410 0.97 -10.09 -1.97
N PRO A 411 0.42 -10.75 -3.01
CA PRO A 411 -0.90 -10.41 -3.53
C PRO A 411 -1.98 -10.29 -2.43
N GLY A 412 -2.50 -9.07 -2.24
CA GLY A 412 -3.50 -8.72 -1.23
C GLY A 412 -2.96 -8.21 0.12
N HIS A 413 -1.64 -8.12 0.34
CA HIS A 413 -1.08 -7.56 1.58
C HIS A 413 0.26 -6.85 1.39
N ILE A 414 0.54 -5.88 2.27
CA ILE A 414 1.84 -5.23 2.37
C ILE A 414 2.12 -4.85 3.84
N MET A 415 3.38 -4.94 4.25
CA MET A 415 3.79 -4.70 5.63
C MET A 415 5.14 -4.01 5.70
N MET A 416 5.38 -3.25 6.78
CA MET A 416 6.69 -2.67 7.07
C MET A 416 7.48 -3.68 7.91
N TYR A 417 8.64 -4.11 7.42
CA TYR A 417 9.55 -4.96 8.19
C TYR A 417 10.16 -4.16 9.33
N LEU A 418 10.19 -4.75 10.53
CA LEU A 418 10.77 -4.15 11.72
C LEU A 418 12.21 -4.60 11.97
N GLY A 419 12.70 -5.63 11.28
CA GLY A 419 13.93 -6.33 11.65
C GLY A 419 13.64 -7.57 12.50
N ARG A 420 14.67 -8.08 13.17
CA ARG A 420 14.55 -9.24 14.07
C ARG A 420 14.34 -8.82 15.51
N ASP A 421 13.55 -9.62 16.24
CA ASP A 421 13.46 -9.53 17.69
C ASP A 421 14.75 -10.02 18.38
N ASP A 422 14.76 -10.11 19.70
CA ASP A 422 15.89 -10.58 20.52
C ASP A 422 16.06 -12.11 20.49
N ALA A 423 15.06 -12.86 20.03
CA ALA A 423 15.16 -14.29 19.71
C ALA A 423 15.53 -14.54 18.24
N GLY A 424 15.85 -13.49 17.47
CA GLY A 424 16.22 -13.59 16.06
C GLY A 424 15.06 -13.80 15.09
N LYS A 425 13.80 -13.66 15.54
CA LYS A 425 12.60 -13.87 14.71
C LYS A 425 12.27 -12.62 13.87
N PRO A 426 12.00 -12.74 12.56
CA PRO A 426 11.64 -11.60 11.72
C PRO A 426 10.23 -11.09 12.04
N MET A 427 10.11 -9.79 12.32
CA MET A 427 8.86 -9.15 12.72
C MET A 427 8.44 -8.03 11.75
N ALA A 428 7.14 -7.73 11.70
CA ALA A 428 6.59 -6.66 10.87
C ALA A 428 5.48 -5.89 11.59
N LEU A 429 5.31 -4.62 11.21
CA LEU A 429 4.19 -3.76 11.60
C LEU A 429 3.27 -3.55 10.39
N HIS A 430 1.99 -3.87 10.55
CA HIS A 430 1.00 -3.75 9.47
C HIS A 430 -0.44 -3.64 9.96
N ALA A 431 -1.32 -3.14 9.11
CA ALA A 431 -2.78 -3.23 9.28
C ALA A 431 -3.31 -4.46 8.55
N PHE A 432 -3.99 -5.38 9.24
CA PHE A 432 -4.58 -6.55 8.59
C PHE A 432 -5.86 -7.05 9.27
N GLY A 433 -6.71 -7.68 8.46
CA GLY A 433 -8.00 -8.22 8.91
C GLY A 433 -7.89 -9.59 9.58
N GLU A 434 -7.09 -10.51 9.02
CA GLU A 434 -7.15 -11.94 9.34
C GLU A 434 -5.88 -12.74 8.98
N TYR A 435 -5.68 -13.88 9.65
CA TYR A 435 -4.78 -14.96 9.23
C TYR A 435 -5.46 -16.34 9.44
N LEU A 436 -4.88 -17.42 8.92
CA LEU A 436 -5.36 -18.78 9.20
C LEU A 436 -4.46 -19.45 10.24
N LYS A 437 -5.05 -20.27 11.11
CA LYS A 437 -4.36 -21.11 12.08
C LYS A 437 -4.67 -22.59 11.80
N PRO A 438 -3.67 -23.49 11.80
CA PRO A 438 -3.92 -24.93 11.75
C PRO A 438 -4.72 -25.39 12.97
N CYS A 439 -5.58 -26.37 12.76
CA CYS A 439 -6.49 -26.90 13.76
C CYS A 439 -6.67 -28.41 13.56
N ALA A 440 -6.64 -29.18 14.65
CA ALA A 440 -6.84 -30.61 14.62
C ALA A 440 -8.34 -30.94 14.76
N LYS A 441 -8.95 -31.54 13.74
CA LYS A 441 -10.23 -32.24 13.90
C LYS A 441 -9.95 -33.73 14.14
N THR A 442 -10.41 -34.25 15.28
CA THR A 442 -10.60 -35.69 15.44
C THR A 442 -11.76 -36.12 14.54
N ALA A 443 -11.47 -36.93 13.52
CA ALA A 443 -12.53 -37.56 12.73
C ALA A 443 -13.18 -38.69 13.53
N THR A 444 -14.47 -38.92 13.27
CA THR A 444 -15.22 -40.10 13.74
C THR A 444 -14.60 -41.43 13.29
N THR A 445 -13.67 -41.39 12.34
CA THR A 445 -13.01 -42.53 11.68
C THR A 445 -11.49 -42.61 11.95
N GLY A 446 -10.99 -41.96 13.01
CA GLY A 446 -9.64 -42.21 13.54
C GLY A 446 -8.45 -41.55 12.82
N LYS A 447 -8.62 -40.93 11.65
CA LYS A 447 -7.57 -40.10 11.00
C LYS A 447 -7.85 -38.61 11.18
N PRO A 448 -6.91 -37.80 11.72
CA PRO A 448 -7.14 -36.37 11.87
C PRO A 448 -7.24 -35.68 10.51
N THR A 449 -8.35 -34.97 10.28
CA THR A 449 -8.47 -34.11 9.09
C THR A 449 -7.80 -32.77 9.39
N ARG A 450 -6.92 -32.31 8.50
CA ARG A 450 -6.34 -30.96 8.60
C ARG A 450 -7.48 -29.97 8.44
N ALA A 451 -7.73 -29.19 9.48
CA ALA A 451 -8.74 -28.16 9.50
C ALA A 451 -8.10 -26.81 9.85
N GLU A 452 -8.82 -25.74 9.59
CA GLU A 452 -8.28 -24.39 9.65
C GLU A 452 -9.30 -23.46 10.31
N THR A 453 -8.81 -22.62 11.23
CA THR A 453 -9.61 -21.55 11.84
C THR A 453 -9.11 -20.22 11.31
N LEU A 454 -10.03 -19.37 10.86
CA LEU A 454 -9.73 -18.01 10.46
C LEU A 454 -9.71 -17.10 11.70
N MET A 455 -8.53 -16.60 12.04
CA MET A 455 -8.29 -15.73 13.18
C MET A 455 -8.43 -14.26 12.77
N ARG A 456 -9.35 -13.52 13.38
CA ARG A 456 -9.64 -12.10 13.07
C ARG A 456 -8.80 -11.17 13.94
N VAL A 457 -8.00 -10.30 13.32
CA VAL A 457 -7.10 -9.35 13.99
C VAL A 457 -7.66 -7.93 13.96
N LYS A 458 -8.14 -7.49 12.78
CA LYS A 458 -8.85 -6.22 12.54
C LYS A 458 -8.15 -4.95 13.08
N LYS A 459 -6.82 -4.89 13.16
CA LYS A 459 -6.08 -3.70 13.60
C LYS A 459 -4.70 -3.55 12.98
N VAL A 460 -4.07 -2.39 13.18
CA VAL A 460 -2.62 -2.20 13.07
C VAL A 460 -1.95 -2.87 14.27
N THR A 461 -1.05 -3.82 14.04
CA THR A 461 -0.30 -4.50 15.11
C THR A 461 1.02 -5.04 14.59
N VAL A 462 1.89 -5.45 15.52
CA VAL A 462 3.08 -6.24 15.22
C VAL A 462 2.71 -7.72 15.08
N SER A 463 3.34 -8.42 14.14
CA SER A 463 3.36 -9.89 14.06
C SER A 463 4.76 -10.38 13.68
N ASP A 464 4.98 -11.70 13.79
CA ASP A 464 6.06 -12.36 13.04
C ASP A 464 5.65 -12.61 11.57
N LEU A 465 6.56 -13.20 10.80
CA LEU A 465 6.26 -13.65 9.42
C LEU A 465 5.75 -15.10 9.33
N GLU A 466 5.48 -15.75 10.46
CA GLU A 466 5.07 -17.17 10.55
C GLU A 466 3.55 -17.36 10.48
N LEU A 467 2.76 -16.30 10.69
CA LEU A 467 1.30 -16.38 10.66
C LEU A 467 0.80 -17.01 9.35
N GLY A 468 0.06 -18.12 9.48
CA GLY A 468 -0.41 -18.93 8.37
C GLY A 468 0.40 -20.21 8.10
N ARG A 469 1.54 -20.44 8.78
CA ARG A 469 2.33 -21.67 8.60
C ARG A 469 1.48 -22.92 8.85
N GLY A 470 1.64 -23.92 7.98
CA GLY A 470 0.87 -25.17 8.05
C GLY A 470 -0.58 -25.08 7.56
N THR A 471 -0.99 -23.95 6.95
CA THR A 471 -2.33 -23.76 6.37
C THR A 471 -2.31 -23.62 4.84
N SER A 472 -3.47 -23.77 4.22
CA SER A 472 -3.77 -23.50 2.81
C SER A 472 -3.29 -22.14 2.30
N ARG A 473 -3.23 -21.13 3.18
CA ARG A 473 -2.74 -19.79 2.84
C ARG A 473 -1.24 -19.61 3.01
N LYS A 474 -0.52 -20.56 3.63
CA LYS A 474 0.92 -20.52 3.97
C LYS A 474 1.32 -19.39 4.92
N ALA A 475 2.53 -19.48 5.48
CA ALA A 475 3.12 -18.43 6.31
C ALA A 475 3.29 -17.13 5.52
N PHE A 476 3.35 -15.97 6.19
CA PHE A 476 3.61 -14.71 5.49
C PHE A 476 4.97 -14.72 4.76
N ILE A 477 6.04 -15.26 5.36
CA ILE A 477 7.36 -15.36 4.72
C ILE A 477 7.34 -16.16 3.42
N GLU A 478 6.65 -17.31 3.38
CA GLU A 478 6.48 -18.16 2.19
C GLU A 478 5.79 -17.45 1.02
N ARG A 479 4.97 -16.43 1.31
CA ARG A 479 4.13 -15.75 0.33
C ARG A 479 4.79 -14.52 -0.27
N ILE A 480 5.82 -13.96 0.36
CA ILE A 480 6.44 -12.71 -0.10
C ILE A 480 6.93 -12.87 -1.54
N THR A 481 6.46 -11.97 -2.40
CA THR A 481 6.75 -11.90 -3.83
C THR A 481 7.64 -10.72 -4.19
N ARG A 482 7.65 -9.68 -3.35
CA ARG A 482 8.47 -8.49 -3.56
C ARG A 482 8.95 -7.91 -2.23
N ILE A 483 10.23 -7.55 -2.22
CA ILE A 483 10.85 -6.71 -1.18
C ILE A 483 11.02 -5.32 -1.80
N THR A 484 10.63 -4.26 -1.11
CA THR A 484 10.77 -2.87 -1.58
C THR A 484 11.55 -2.07 -0.56
N VAL A 485 12.51 -1.26 -0.99
CA VAL A 485 13.35 -0.45 -0.09
C VAL A 485 13.11 1.03 -0.32
N ILE A 486 12.87 1.77 0.76
CA ILE A 486 12.82 3.23 0.79
C ILE A 486 14.02 3.70 1.62
N GLY A 487 15.03 4.27 0.95
CA GLY A 487 16.31 4.60 1.57
C GLY A 487 17.43 4.74 0.54
N LYS A 488 18.63 4.28 0.91
CA LYS A 488 19.85 4.34 0.10
C LYS A 488 19.73 3.48 -1.18
N THR A 489 20.72 3.58 -2.07
CA THR A 489 20.84 2.71 -3.25
C THR A 489 20.95 1.23 -2.87
N ALA A 490 20.83 0.30 -3.83
CA ALA A 490 20.94 -1.13 -3.56
C ALA A 490 22.31 -1.55 -2.99
N GLY A 491 23.41 -0.99 -3.52
CA GLY A 491 24.76 -1.39 -3.15
C GLY A 491 25.13 -2.82 -3.57
N ARG A 492 26.42 -3.18 -3.40
CA ARG A 492 27.02 -4.38 -4.00
C ARG A 492 26.28 -5.69 -3.69
N ALA A 493 25.84 -5.90 -2.44
CA ALA A 493 25.17 -7.13 -2.00
C ALA A 493 23.81 -7.39 -2.68
N LEU A 494 23.19 -6.37 -3.30
CA LEU A 494 21.89 -6.46 -3.96
C LEU A 494 21.94 -6.11 -5.45
N ALA A 495 23.10 -5.73 -5.98
CA ALA A 495 23.24 -5.18 -7.33
C ALA A 495 22.76 -6.13 -8.45
N GLY A 496 22.91 -7.45 -8.26
CA GLY A 496 22.45 -8.45 -9.23
C GLY A 496 20.95 -8.77 -9.20
N VAL A 497 20.21 -8.30 -8.19
CA VAL A 497 18.79 -8.64 -7.97
C VAL A 497 17.87 -7.43 -7.77
N ALA A 498 18.44 -6.23 -7.63
CA ALA A 498 17.68 -5.00 -7.38
C ALA A 498 17.18 -4.34 -8.68
N GLU A 499 15.86 -4.28 -8.80
CA GLU A 499 15.15 -3.46 -9.78
C GLU A 499 15.12 -2.00 -9.28
N LEU A 500 15.96 -1.13 -9.86
CA LEU A 500 15.92 0.30 -9.56
C LEU A 500 14.61 0.93 -10.07
N ARG A 501 14.07 1.92 -9.35
CA ARG A 501 12.99 2.75 -9.88
C ARG A 501 13.41 3.49 -11.16
N PRO A 502 12.47 3.96 -11.99
CA PRO A 502 12.76 4.95 -13.02
C PRO A 502 13.49 6.17 -12.42
N PRO A 503 14.52 6.71 -13.09
CA PRO A 503 15.11 7.99 -12.72
C PRO A 503 14.10 9.12 -12.92
N ALA A 504 14.19 10.16 -12.10
CA ALA A 504 13.43 11.38 -12.34
C ALA A 504 14.01 12.13 -13.57
N PRO A 505 13.18 12.73 -14.45
CA PRO A 505 13.69 13.37 -15.66
C PRO A 505 14.67 14.50 -15.33
N ILE A 506 15.87 14.46 -15.93
CA ILE A 506 16.94 15.40 -15.60
C ILE A 506 16.51 16.85 -15.90
N VAL A 507 16.67 17.70 -14.89
CA VAL A 507 16.65 19.16 -15.01
C VAL A 507 18.05 19.62 -15.37
N VAL A 508 18.25 19.91 -16.65
CA VAL A 508 19.53 20.37 -17.21
C VAL A 508 20.06 21.58 -16.43
N PRO A 509 21.26 21.53 -15.83
CA PRO A 509 21.81 22.66 -15.09
C PRO A 509 22.18 23.82 -16.02
N LYS A 510 22.02 25.05 -15.51
CA LYS A 510 22.44 26.29 -16.22
C LYS A 510 23.97 26.44 -16.26
N ARG A 511 24.66 25.98 -15.21
CA ARG A 511 26.14 25.93 -15.16
C ARG A 511 26.64 24.66 -15.82
N ARG A 512 27.83 24.70 -16.43
CA ARG A 512 28.50 23.47 -16.89
C ARG A 512 28.89 22.63 -15.67
N CYS A 513 28.64 21.33 -15.73
CA CYS A 513 29.34 20.35 -14.93
C CYS A 513 30.82 20.36 -15.31
N ARG A 514 31.68 19.91 -14.40
CA ARG A 514 33.08 19.55 -14.67
C ARG A 514 33.29 18.16 -14.11
N ASP A 515 34.13 17.37 -14.77
CA ASP A 515 34.60 16.10 -14.20
C ASP A 515 35.30 16.35 -12.86
N SER A 516 35.24 15.35 -12.00
CA SER A 516 35.91 15.32 -10.71
C SER A 516 36.75 14.05 -10.58
N TYR A 517 37.51 13.92 -9.50
CA TYR A 517 38.20 12.67 -9.19
C TYR A 517 37.24 11.47 -9.03
N HIS A 518 35.99 11.72 -8.61
CA HIS A 518 35.01 10.67 -8.36
C HIS A 518 34.12 10.36 -9.56
N ASP A 519 33.84 11.35 -10.39
CA ASP A 519 32.82 11.32 -11.45
C ASP A 519 33.37 11.95 -12.74
N ALA A 520 33.37 11.21 -13.86
CA ALA A 520 33.88 11.70 -15.14
C ALA A 520 33.12 11.16 -16.36
N ILE A 521 33.03 11.95 -17.44
CA ILE A 521 32.43 11.57 -18.73
C ILE A 521 33.47 11.55 -19.85
N TRP A 522 33.48 10.45 -20.60
CA TRP A 522 34.34 10.19 -21.75
C TRP A 522 33.51 9.88 -23.00
N VAL A 523 34.14 10.00 -24.18
CA VAL A 523 33.56 9.63 -25.47
C VAL A 523 34.47 8.62 -26.19
N SER A 524 33.87 7.64 -26.88
CA SER A 524 34.61 6.62 -27.63
C SER A 524 33.97 6.35 -29.01
N PRO A 525 34.73 6.46 -30.12
CA PRO A 525 36.11 6.96 -30.17
C PRO A 525 36.19 8.44 -29.79
N GLU A 526 37.38 8.93 -29.43
CA GLU A 526 37.61 10.33 -29.01
C GLU A 526 37.15 11.34 -30.08
N ARG A 527 37.29 10.96 -31.36
CA ARG A 527 36.78 11.70 -32.52
C ARG A 527 35.72 10.84 -33.25
N PRO A 528 34.42 10.99 -32.93
CA PRO A 528 33.36 10.19 -33.56
C PRO A 528 33.13 10.52 -35.04
N TYR A 529 33.02 9.49 -35.88
CA TYR A 529 32.60 9.63 -37.27
C TYR A 529 31.07 9.71 -37.38
N ARG A 530 30.56 10.52 -38.31
CA ARG A 530 29.10 10.70 -38.56
C ARG A 530 28.39 9.39 -38.94
N THR A 531 29.13 8.46 -39.53
CA THR A 531 28.67 7.17 -40.07
C THR A 531 28.87 5.99 -39.11
N ALA A 532 29.50 6.21 -37.95
CA ALA A 532 29.85 5.18 -36.98
C ALA A 532 29.28 5.48 -35.58
N PRO A 533 29.04 4.46 -34.74
CA PRO A 533 28.46 4.68 -33.41
C PRO A 533 29.42 5.43 -32.47
N MET A 534 28.92 6.50 -31.86
CA MET A 534 29.53 7.17 -30.72
C MET A 534 29.06 6.50 -29.42
N ARG A 535 29.99 6.22 -28.50
CA ARG A 535 29.68 5.82 -27.13
C ARG A 535 30.00 6.98 -26.19
N VAL A 536 29.08 7.27 -25.27
CA VAL A 536 29.31 8.19 -24.16
C VAL A 536 29.38 7.35 -22.90
N ILE A 537 30.47 7.49 -22.14
CA ILE A 537 30.81 6.62 -21.02
C ILE A 537 30.96 7.52 -19.80
N ALA A 538 30.10 7.36 -18.79
CA ALA A 538 30.32 7.97 -17.48
C ALA A 538 30.89 6.93 -16.50
N SER A 539 31.74 7.38 -15.58
CA SER A 539 32.31 6.58 -14.51
C SER A 539 32.08 7.29 -13.18
N SER A 540 31.67 6.56 -12.14
CA SER A 540 31.41 7.07 -10.78
C SER A 540 32.08 6.19 -9.74
N SER A 541 32.74 6.77 -8.74
CA SER A 541 33.31 6.03 -7.60
C SER A 541 32.22 5.39 -6.73
N ASP A 542 31.12 6.10 -6.54
CA ASP A 542 29.96 5.66 -5.77
C ASP A 542 28.90 5.00 -6.65
N ASP A 543 28.00 4.21 -6.06
CA ASP A 543 26.81 3.70 -6.75
C ASP A 543 25.88 4.88 -7.09
N PRO A 544 25.72 5.26 -8.37
CA PRO A 544 24.94 6.45 -8.73
C PRO A 544 23.44 6.27 -8.48
N GLY A 545 22.98 5.05 -8.14
CA GLY A 545 21.58 4.74 -7.93
C GLY A 545 20.76 4.87 -9.22
N PRO A 546 19.43 5.09 -9.13
CA PRO A 546 18.61 5.45 -10.28
C PRO A 546 19.19 6.71 -10.94
N VAL A 547 19.59 6.60 -12.21
CA VAL A 547 20.03 7.71 -13.07
C VAL A 547 19.71 7.37 -14.53
N GLU A 548 19.42 8.41 -15.32
CA GLU A 548 19.46 8.38 -16.79
C GLU A 548 20.71 9.12 -17.31
N MET A 549 20.98 9.00 -18.61
CA MET A 549 21.92 9.86 -19.32
C MET A 549 21.15 10.64 -20.39
N VAL A 550 21.22 11.98 -20.32
CA VAL A 550 20.65 12.88 -21.32
C VAL A 550 21.80 13.40 -22.18
N LEU A 551 21.68 13.18 -23.49
CA LEU A 551 22.58 13.74 -24.49
C LEU A 551 21.84 14.88 -25.21
N VAL A 552 22.41 16.08 -25.17
CA VAL A 552 21.92 17.24 -25.92
C VAL A 552 22.78 17.37 -27.17
N ASP A 553 22.14 17.33 -28.35
CA ASP A 553 22.81 17.43 -29.64
C ASP A 553 23.15 18.91 -30.00
N PRO A 554 23.90 19.16 -31.09
CA PRO A 554 24.31 20.50 -31.48
C PRO A 554 23.16 21.48 -31.75
N ASP A 555 21.96 20.98 -32.08
CA ASP A 555 20.75 21.79 -32.32
C ASP A 555 19.95 22.02 -31.02
N GLY A 556 20.48 21.58 -29.88
CA GLY A 556 19.81 21.66 -28.58
C GLY A 556 18.78 20.54 -28.32
N LYS A 557 18.60 19.58 -29.23
CA LYS A 557 17.62 18.50 -29.06
C LYS A 557 18.12 17.50 -28.01
N ARG A 558 17.23 17.13 -27.07
CA ARG A 558 17.50 16.10 -26.06
C ARG A 558 17.28 14.70 -26.62
N HIS A 559 18.19 13.80 -26.28
CA HIS A 559 18.16 12.37 -26.54
C HIS A 559 18.35 11.62 -25.23
N THR A 560 17.53 10.60 -24.97
CA THR A 560 17.61 9.72 -23.79
C THR A 560 17.90 8.29 -24.24
N PRO A 561 19.14 7.99 -24.67
CA PRO A 561 19.53 6.66 -25.13
C PRO A 561 19.39 5.62 -24.00
N ARG A 562 19.25 4.34 -24.37
CA ARG A 562 19.29 3.23 -23.42
C ARG A 562 20.65 3.24 -22.70
N LEU A 563 20.62 3.39 -21.37
CA LEU A 563 21.79 3.35 -20.52
C LEU A 563 22.14 1.91 -20.15
N VAL A 564 23.33 1.45 -20.53
CA VAL A 564 23.91 0.18 -20.07
C VAL A 564 24.68 0.45 -18.79
N ARG A 565 24.41 -0.33 -17.74
CA ARG A 565 25.13 -0.26 -16.48
C ARG A 565 26.17 -1.36 -16.42
N LEU A 566 27.40 -1.01 -16.14
CA LEU A 566 28.48 -1.92 -15.82
C LEU A 566 28.55 -2.14 -14.30
N GLY A 567 29.35 -3.11 -13.87
CA GLY A 567 29.66 -3.31 -12.44
C GLY A 567 30.50 -2.15 -11.87
N GLY A 568 30.86 -2.26 -10.60
CA GLY A 568 31.73 -1.31 -9.92
C GLY A 568 32.04 -1.67 -8.46
N PRO A 569 32.82 -0.83 -7.75
CA PRO A 569 33.41 0.42 -8.21
C PRO A 569 34.65 0.22 -9.11
N PRO A 570 34.98 1.19 -10.00
CA PRO A 570 34.14 2.33 -10.39
C PRO A 570 32.92 1.85 -11.21
N TYR A 571 31.78 2.50 -11.02
CA TYR A 571 30.52 2.17 -11.67
C TYR A 571 30.44 2.80 -13.05
N GLY A 572 30.59 1.97 -14.10
CA GLY A 572 30.50 2.42 -15.48
C GLY A 572 29.06 2.53 -15.99
N LEU A 573 28.77 3.58 -16.76
CA LEU A 573 27.50 3.83 -17.43
C LEU A 573 27.75 4.15 -18.91
N VAL A 574 27.19 3.37 -19.83
CA VAL A 574 27.44 3.52 -21.27
C VAL A 574 26.16 3.80 -22.03
N ALA A 575 26.14 4.91 -22.77
CA ALA A 575 25.13 5.21 -23.78
C ALA A 575 25.73 5.11 -25.18
N ARG A 576 24.90 4.80 -26.18
CA ARG A 576 25.29 4.70 -27.59
C ARG A 576 24.40 5.59 -28.46
N VAL A 577 25.03 6.26 -29.44
CA VAL A 577 24.39 7.05 -30.49
C VAL A 577 24.91 6.53 -31.83
N ASP A 578 24.05 5.88 -32.62
CA ASP A 578 24.50 5.12 -33.81
C ASP A 578 25.04 5.98 -34.95
N LYS A 579 24.50 7.19 -35.13
CA LYS A 579 24.91 8.16 -36.16
C LYS A 579 24.94 9.57 -35.53
N PRO A 580 26.05 9.99 -34.92
CA PRO A 580 26.13 11.27 -34.21
C PRO A 580 26.10 12.44 -35.19
N LYS A 581 25.30 13.47 -34.86
CA LYS A 581 25.37 14.77 -35.55
C LYS A 581 26.74 15.43 -35.33
N PRO A 582 27.25 16.19 -36.30
CA PRO A 582 28.53 16.89 -36.19
C PRO A 582 28.37 18.14 -35.33
N GLY A 583 29.27 18.36 -34.39
CA GLY A 583 29.28 19.55 -33.53
C GLY A 583 29.42 19.21 -32.05
N ARG A 584 29.15 20.19 -31.18
CA ARG A 584 29.31 20.05 -29.74
C ARG A 584 28.07 19.40 -29.10
N TRP A 585 28.25 18.18 -28.60
CA TRP A 585 27.28 17.52 -27.73
C TRP A 585 27.50 17.91 -26.26
N ARG A 586 26.44 17.80 -25.44
CA ARG A 586 26.53 17.84 -23.97
C ARG A 586 25.88 16.59 -23.39
N ALA A 587 26.66 15.78 -22.68
CA ALA A 587 26.17 14.69 -21.87
C ALA A 587 25.89 15.17 -20.43
N ILE A 588 24.89 14.57 -19.78
CA ILE A 588 24.53 14.80 -18.38
C ILE A 588 24.00 13.47 -17.83
N VAL A 589 24.51 13.03 -16.67
CA VAL A 589 24.04 11.86 -15.93
C VAL A 589 23.41 12.31 -14.62
N GLY A 590 22.20 11.81 -14.32
CA GLY A 590 21.49 12.29 -13.14
C GLY A 590 20.08 11.73 -12.95
N ASP A 591 19.44 12.28 -11.93
CA ASP A 591 18.15 11.86 -11.37
C ASP A 591 17.43 13.12 -10.86
N GLY A 592 16.56 13.68 -11.69
CA GLY A 592 15.85 14.92 -11.38
C GLY A 592 16.79 16.12 -11.28
N LYS A 593 17.02 16.60 -10.05
CA LYS A 593 17.96 17.70 -9.78
C LYS A 593 19.34 17.25 -9.30
N ARG A 594 19.50 15.96 -8.97
CA ARG A 594 20.80 15.38 -8.61
C ARG A 594 21.55 15.05 -9.89
N ILE A 595 22.59 15.82 -10.18
CA ILE A 595 23.52 15.53 -11.28
C ILE A 595 24.72 14.78 -10.69
N VAL A 596 25.15 13.73 -11.38
CA VAL A 596 26.33 12.93 -11.05
C VAL A 596 27.52 13.42 -11.88
N ALA A 597 27.31 13.61 -13.19
CA ALA A 597 28.27 14.19 -14.13
C ALA A 597 27.55 15.02 -15.20
#